data_AF-A0A1M3U1M2-F1
#
_entry.id   AF-A0A1M3U1M2-F1
#
_cell.length_a   1.000
_cell.length_b   1.000
_cell.length_c   1.000
_cell.angle_alpha   90.00
_cell.angle_beta   90.00
_cell.angle_gamma   90.00
#
_symmetry.space_group_name_H-M   'P 1'
#
loop_
_entity.id
_entity.type
_entity.pdbx_description
1 polymer ?
#
loop_
_entity_poly.entity_id
_entity_poly.type
_entity_poly.pdbx_seq_one_letter_code
_entity_poly.pdbx_strand_id
1 'polypeptide(L)'
;MEFPSQKYPVPAGVHIIPEHLLDIRSDSEVDHDLLYLRPVTDEKNIWLFWHSGYSTMHPYTKRNVRAWHRRFSKAGWVVRVVDREPSSPLNIATFIDTNDTNNFPRAFTEGTIGGTYAKQHTSDLVRLPLLLKYGGIYADVGLIQIGDVDRLWRETVGNPDSRFEVLSYNAGDANERSLTNYFLMSRRNNPLFERCHRLLLKLWEGRTSTDGMHRSPLLKELPFLTGTGNMTEQQCRELTDYIIQGQVMTMVMGLVDEEDNWDGPKYVAEHLYGIEFMQGSQLINDMTGWDGRKAFELMSLPLPKEGEAETAEQKQAREIVEACLTKSFGFKLAHGYILEVMNVTLGSLWRENEGSDNVPGTYAHWLRHAIVHWSQDALPPTQQYTVLEPIKRGPLLRKE
;
A
#
# COMPACT_ATOMS: atom_id res chain seq x y z
N MET A 1 22.80 -2.54 25.59
CA MET A 1 22.48 -3.91 26.02
C MET A 1 22.35 -4.74 24.75
N GLU A 2 23.31 -5.62 24.50
CA GLU A 2 23.15 -6.65 23.49
C GLU A 2 22.09 -7.64 24.00
N PHE A 3 20.95 -7.68 23.34
CA PHE A 3 19.95 -8.71 23.61
C PHE A 3 20.50 -10.04 23.10
N PRO A 4 20.39 -11.15 23.86
CA PRO A 4 20.74 -12.46 23.32
C PRO A 4 19.96 -12.68 22.03
N SER A 5 20.58 -13.30 21.02
CA SER A 5 19.95 -13.55 19.72
C SER A 5 18.72 -14.44 19.92
N GLN A 6 17.55 -13.83 20.11
CA GLN A 6 16.32 -14.57 20.32
C GLN A 6 15.96 -15.25 19.01
N LYS A 7 16.09 -16.58 18.98
CA LYS A 7 15.76 -17.40 17.81
C LYS A 7 14.25 -17.59 17.78
N TYR A 8 13.59 -16.98 16.78
CA TYR A 8 12.18 -17.23 16.51
C TYR A 8 12.03 -18.49 15.63
N PRO A 9 10.95 -19.27 15.81
CA PRO A 9 10.68 -20.41 14.95
C PRO A 9 10.39 -19.94 13.52
N VAL A 10 11.00 -20.58 12.53
CA VAL A 10 10.76 -20.27 11.10
C VAL A 10 9.62 -21.19 10.62
N PRO A 11 8.48 -20.65 10.16
CA PRO A 11 7.37 -21.46 9.65
C PRO A 11 7.77 -22.22 8.38
N ALA A 12 7.10 -23.34 8.10
CA ALA A 12 7.28 -24.03 6.81
C ALA A 12 6.84 -23.14 5.63
N GLY A 13 7.55 -23.22 4.50
CA GLY A 13 7.30 -22.35 3.34
C GLY A 13 7.96 -20.97 3.44
N VAL A 14 8.81 -20.77 4.46
CA VAL A 14 9.58 -19.55 4.71
C VAL A 14 11.04 -19.95 4.94
N HIS A 15 11.98 -19.18 4.41
CA HIS A 15 13.41 -19.37 4.62
C HIS A 15 14.09 -18.09 5.11
N ILE A 16 15.24 -18.26 5.76
CA ILE A 16 16.09 -17.15 6.19
C ILE A 16 16.81 -16.57 4.98
N ILE A 17 16.71 -15.27 4.78
CA ILE A 17 17.47 -14.53 3.77
C ILE A 17 18.93 -14.45 4.22
N PRO A 18 19.90 -14.83 3.38
CA PRO A 18 21.31 -14.65 3.68
C PRO A 18 21.66 -13.20 4.03
N GLU A 19 22.36 -12.97 5.14
CA GLU A 19 22.67 -11.62 5.65
C GLU A 19 23.39 -10.72 4.63
N HIS A 20 24.22 -11.30 3.76
CA HIS A 20 24.93 -10.53 2.74
C HIS A 20 23.97 -9.86 1.72
N LEU A 21 22.73 -10.34 1.60
CA LEU A 21 21.66 -9.75 0.78
C LEU A 21 20.86 -8.66 1.51
N LEU A 22 21.04 -8.51 2.83
CA LEU A 22 20.33 -7.53 3.66
C LEU A 22 21.24 -6.36 4.05
N ASP A 23 20.67 -5.17 4.21
CA ASP A 23 21.37 -4.07 4.88
C ASP A 23 21.30 -4.25 6.41
N ILE A 24 22.44 -4.57 7.00
CA ILE A 24 22.59 -4.84 8.44
C ILE A 24 23.18 -3.64 9.22
N ARG A 25 23.36 -2.48 8.57
CA ARG A 25 23.86 -1.26 9.22
C ARG A 25 22.93 -0.79 10.33
N SER A 26 23.40 0.12 11.19
CA SER A 26 22.58 0.69 12.25
C SER A 26 21.36 1.46 11.70
N ASP A 27 20.33 1.62 12.53
CA ASP A 27 19.15 2.42 12.16
C ASP A 27 19.53 3.87 11.81
N SER A 28 20.52 4.46 12.48
CA SER A 28 21.02 5.81 12.18
C SER A 28 21.67 5.93 10.81
N GLU A 29 22.38 4.89 10.34
CA GLU A 29 22.99 4.89 9.01
C GLU A 29 21.94 4.70 7.92
N VAL A 30 20.94 3.83 8.15
CA VAL A 30 19.79 3.68 7.25
C VAL A 30 18.97 4.97 7.18
N ASP A 31 18.72 5.62 8.32
CA ASP A 31 18.02 6.91 8.38
C ASP A 31 18.75 7.99 7.60
N HIS A 32 20.09 8.04 7.70
CA HIS A 32 20.91 8.98 6.96
C HIS A 32 20.74 8.80 5.44
N ASP A 33 20.74 7.55 4.97
CA ASP A 33 20.49 7.25 3.56
C ASP A 33 19.07 7.61 3.11
N LEU A 34 18.06 7.38 3.95
CA LEU A 34 16.67 7.72 3.67
C LEU A 34 16.42 9.23 3.57
N LEU A 35 17.26 10.05 4.23
CA LEU A 35 17.20 11.52 4.17
C LEU A 35 18.01 12.12 3.02
N TYR A 36 18.85 11.32 2.36
CA TYR A 36 19.74 11.79 1.31
C TYR A 36 19.08 11.68 -0.08
N LEU A 37 19.06 12.79 -0.82
CA LEU A 37 18.55 12.80 -2.19
C LEU A 37 19.49 12.04 -3.13
N ARG A 38 19.04 10.89 -3.61
CA ARG A 38 19.70 10.16 -4.71
C ARG A 38 19.04 10.48 -6.05
N PRO A 39 19.78 10.68 -7.15
CA PRO A 39 19.19 10.77 -8.48
C PRO A 39 18.30 9.56 -8.81
N VAL A 40 17.30 9.75 -9.67
CA VAL A 40 16.49 8.63 -10.19
C VAL A 40 17.12 8.19 -11.51
N THR A 41 17.73 6.99 -11.52
CA THR A 41 18.48 6.47 -12.68
C THR A 41 17.77 5.35 -13.43
N ASP A 42 16.84 4.67 -12.78
CA ASP A 42 16.09 3.53 -13.30
C ASP A 42 14.69 3.45 -12.64
N GLU A 43 13.96 2.36 -12.87
CA GLU A 43 12.59 2.15 -12.38
C GLU A 43 12.53 1.46 -10.99
N LYS A 44 13.64 1.00 -10.40
CA LYS A 44 13.64 0.39 -9.07
C LYS A 44 13.60 1.44 -7.96
N ASN A 45 12.47 2.13 -7.87
CA ASN A 45 12.19 3.10 -6.81
C ASN A 45 10.99 2.63 -5.98
N ILE A 46 11.10 2.75 -4.65
CA ILE A 46 9.99 2.57 -3.72
C ILE A 46 9.62 3.95 -3.19
N TRP A 47 8.52 4.48 -3.70
CA TRP A 47 7.95 5.78 -3.33
C TRP A 47 7.01 5.62 -2.14
N LEU A 48 7.26 6.40 -1.11
CA LEU A 48 6.48 6.50 0.11
C LEU A 48 6.21 7.97 0.37
N PHE A 49 5.06 8.32 0.94
CA PHE A 49 4.75 9.71 1.26
C PHE A 49 4.55 9.96 2.74
N TRP A 50 5.16 11.03 3.25
CA TRP A 50 4.82 11.61 4.54
C TRP A 50 4.89 13.13 4.45
N HIS A 51 3.74 13.80 4.56
CA HIS A 51 3.61 15.24 4.29
C HIS A 51 4.67 16.15 4.94
N SER A 52 5.13 15.80 6.15
CA SER A 52 6.11 16.58 6.93
C SER A 52 7.49 15.92 7.01
N GLY A 53 7.83 15.03 6.08
CA GLY A 53 9.16 14.42 5.95
C GLY A 53 9.45 13.26 6.91
N TYR A 54 10.41 12.41 6.53
CA TYR A 54 10.77 11.17 7.25
C TYR A 54 11.03 11.36 8.75
N SER A 55 11.70 12.45 9.13
CA SER A 55 12.10 12.73 10.52
C SER A 55 10.91 12.87 11.47
N THR A 56 9.72 13.26 10.97
CA THR A 56 8.50 13.47 11.76
C THR A 56 7.55 12.28 11.77
N MET A 57 7.92 11.18 11.10
CA MET A 57 7.14 9.94 11.10
C MET A 57 7.06 9.31 12.49
N HIS A 58 5.95 8.62 12.76
CA HIS A 58 5.81 7.80 13.97
C HIS A 58 6.88 6.70 14.01
N PRO A 59 7.34 6.29 15.20
CA PRO A 59 8.37 5.25 15.30
C PRO A 59 8.02 3.96 14.56
N TYR A 60 6.78 3.47 14.63
CA TYR A 60 6.38 2.23 13.97
C TYR A 60 6.40 2.34 12.43
N THR A 61 6.07 3.51 11.85
CA THR A 61 6.16 3.71 10.40
C THR A 61 7.60 3.87 9.94
N LYS A 62 8.47 4.52 10.73
CA LYS A 62 9.92 4.52 10.46
C LYS A 62 10.47 3.09 10.39
N ARG A 63 10.06 2.20 11.30
CA ARG A 63 10.43 0.78 11.24
C ARG A 63 9.95 0.09 9.96
N ASN A 64 8.74 0.41 9.47
CA ASN A 64 8.28 -0.09 8.16
C ASN A 64 9.23 0.35 7.04
N VAL A 65 9.52 1.66 6.94
CA VAL A 65 10.41 2.21 5.90
C VAL A 65 11.81 1.62 5.98
N ARG A 66 12.37 1.48 7.19
CA ARG A 66 13.65 0.81 7.40
C ARG A 66 13.60 -0.64 6.93
N ALA A 67 12.53 -1.38 7.18
CA ALA A 67 12.39 -2.75 6.70
C ALA A 67 12.41 -2.82 5.16
N TRP A 68 11.72 -1.90 4.47
CA TRP A 68 11.84 -1.76 3.01
C TRP A 68 13.30 -1.54 2.57
N HIS A 69 14.00 -0.59 3.19
CA HIS A 69 15.39 -0.29 2.85
C HIS A 69 16.31 -1.48 3.11
N ARG A 70 16.13 -2.14 4.25
CA ARG A 70 16.98 -3.26 4.68
C ARG A 70 16.90 -4.44 3.75
N ARG A 71 15.71 -4.73 3.23
CA ARG A 71 15.51 -5.87 2.33
C ARG A 71 15.95 -5.60 0.90
N PHE A 72 15.70 -4.39 0.40
CA PHE A 72 15.69 -4.19 -1.05
C PHE A 72 16.81 -3.28 -1.56
N SER A 73 17.48 -2.52 -0.70
CA SER A 73 18.56 -1.60 -1.13
C SER A 73 19.72 -2.32 -1.81
N LYS A 74 20.14 -3.47 -1.29
CA LYS A 74 21.19 -4.31 -1.91
C LYS A 74 20.75 -4.98 -3.21
N ALA A 75 19.45 -5.12 -3.45
CA ALA A 75 18.89 -5.57 -4.72
C ALA A 75 18.73 -4.43 -5.75
N GLY A 76 19.20 -3.23 -5.41
CA GLY A 76 19.21 -2.05 -6.28
C GLY A 76 18.02 -1.11 -6.09
N TRP A 77 17.12 -1.37 -5.14
CA TRP A 77 15.98 -0.49 -4.91
C TRP A 77 16.36 0.76 -4.12
N VAL A 78 15.86 1.92 -4.55
CA VAL A 78 15.99 3.17 -3.78
C VAL A 78 14.67 3.46 -3.07
N VAL A 79 14.70 3.45 -1.74
CA VAL A 79 13.55 3.81 -0.90
C VAL A 79 13.51 5.33 -0.71
N ARG A 80 12.38 5.95 -1.04
CA ARG A 80 12.22 7.40 -1.08
C ARG A 80 10.99 7.80 -0.28
N VAL A 81 11.20 8.54 0.80
CA VAL A 81 10.10 9.15 1.56
C VAL A 81 9.93 10.59 1.09
N VAL A 82 9.04 10.79 0.14
CA VAL A 82 8.72 12.11 -0.40
C VAL A 82 7.78 12.88 0.52
N ASP A 83 7.89 14.20 0.50
CA ASP A 83 7.14 15.09 1.38
C ASP A 83 6.71 16.39 0.70
N ARG A 84 6.15 17.30 1.49
CA ARG A 84 5.72 18.65 1.08
C ARG A 84 6.42 19.76 1.87
N GLU A 85 7.48 19.43 2.60
CA GLU A 85 8.23 20.39 3.41
C GLU A 85 9.09 21.28 2.49
N PRO A 86 8.89 22.61 2.44
CA PRO A 86 9.56 23.47 1.46
C PRO A 86 11.09 23.41 1.46
N SER A 87 11.69 23.15 2.63
CA SER A 87 13.14 23.03 2.79
C SER A 87 13.69 21.62 2.56
N SER A 88 12.83 20.62 2.39
CA SER A 88 13.24 19.24 2.25
C SER A 88 13.84 18.97 0.87
N PRO A 89 15.01 18.31 0.78
CA PRO A 89 15.53 17.85 -0.51
C PRO A 89 14.65 16.75 -1.12
N LEU A 90 13.80 16.10 -0.31
CA LEU A 90 12.86 15.05 -0.70
C LEU A 90 11.44 15.60 -0.93
N ASN A 91 11.28 16.92 -0.98
CA ASN A 91 10.02 17.53 -1.41
C ASN A 91 9.61 17.00 -2.79
N ILE A 92 8.33 16.72 -2.97
CA ILE A 92 7.78 16.23 -4.26
C ILE A 92 8.14 17.14 -5.45
N ALA A 93 8.30 18.45 -5.23
CA ALA A 93 8.71 19.41 -6.25
C ALA A 93 10.09 19.15 -6.85
N THR A 94 10.97 18.42 -6.14
CA THR A 94 12.25 17.96 -6.68
C THR A 94 12.08 16.91 -7.78
N PHE A 95 10.97 16.16 -7.75
CA PHE A 95 10.73 15.01 -8.61
C PHE A 95 9.71 15.29 -9.72
N ILE A 96 8.65 16.01 -9.41
CA ILE A 96 7.53 16.33 -10.30
C ILE A 96 7.26 17.84 -10.21
N ASP A 97 7.06 18.51 -11.34
CA ASP A 97 6.67 19.92 -11.32
C ASP A 97 5.28 20.06 -10.69
N THR A 98 5.22 20.67 -9.51
CA THR A 98 3.99 20.85 -8.74
C THR A 98 3.08 21.95 -9.30
N ASN A 99 3.57 22.75 -10.24
CA ASN A 99 2.81 23.80 -10.91
C ASN A 99 2.22 23.35 -12.25
N ASP A 100 2.63 22.18 -12.75
CA ASP A 100 2.06 21.59 -13.96
C ASP A 100 0.67 21.02 -13.66
N THR A 101 -0.36 21.62 -14.26
CA THR A 101 -1.75 21.20 -14.09
C THR A 101 -2.05 19.83 -14.70
N ASN A 102 -1.13 19.28 -15.51
CA ASN A 102 -1.22 17.89 -15.98
C ASN A 102 -0.75 16.89 -14.92
N ASN A 103 -0.03 17.33 -13.89
CA ASN A 103 0.42 16.48 -12.78
C ASN A 103 -0.44 16.68 -11.52
N PHE A 104 -0.90 17.90 -11.26
CA PHE A 104 -1.59 18.19 -10.00
C PHE A 104 -2.77 19.14 -10.18
N PRO A 105 -3.85 18.97 -9.40
CA PRO A 105 -4.95 19.92 -9.40
C PRO A 105 -4.53 21.23 -8.72
N ARG A 106 -5.21 22.31 -9.07
CA ARG A 106 -4.98 23.65 -8.50
C ARG A 106 -4.89 23.64 -6.96
N ALA A 107 -5.75 22.87 -6.29
CA ALA A 107 -5.73 22.78 -4.83
C ALA A 107 -4.43 22.21 -4.25
N PHE A 108 -3.75 21.32 -4.97
CA PHE A 108 -2.46 20.78 -4.56
C PHE A 108 -1.33 21.82 -4.72
N THR A 109 -1.35 22.55 -5.84
CA THR A 109 -0.38 23.61 -6.13
C THR A 109 -0.50 24.75 -5.13
N GLU A 110 -1.74 25.21 -4.85
CA GLU A 110 -2.01 26.32 -3.93
C GLU A 110 -2.00 25.91 -2.45
N GLY A 111 -1.87 24.62 -2.14
CA GLY A 111 -1.88 24.12 -0.76
C GLY A 111 -3.23 24.28 -0.06
N THR A 112 -4.33 24.22 -0.82
CA THR A 112 -5.70 24.43 -0.33
C THR A 112 -6.50 23.14 -0.15
N ILE A 113 -5.87 21.96 -0.33
CA ILE A 113 -6.50 20.67 0.01
C ILE A 113 -6.86 20.66 1.50
N GLY A 114 -8.15 20.56 1.79
CA GLY A 114 -8.71 20.62 3.13
C GLY A 114 -9.44 19.33 3.54
N GLY A 115 -10.18 19.43 4.66
CA GLY A 115 -10.93 18.32 5.24
C GLY A 115 -10.10 17.44 6.19
N THR A 116 -10.78 16.55 6.92
CA THR A 116 -10.20 15.66 7.94
C THR A 116 -9.04 14.81 7.41
N TYR A 117 -9.11 14.44 6.13
CA TYR A 117 -8.17 13.53 5.47
C TYR A 117 -7.26 14.21 4.44
N ALA A 118 -7.05 15.54 4.54
CA ALA A 118 -6.27 16.32 3.59
C ALA A 118 -4.88 15.73 3.29
N LYS A 119 -4.20 15.20 4.32
CA LYS A 119 -2.86 14.61 4.20
C LYS A 119 -2.87 13.30 3.41
N GLN A 120 -3.91 12.49 3.59
CA GLN A 120 -4.14 11.26 2.83
C GLN A 120 -4.48 11.60 1.38
N HIS A 121 -5.35 12.58 1.13
CA HIS A 121 -5.67 13.00 -0.23
C HIS A 121 -4.49 13.66 -0.96
N THR A 122 -3.61 14.34 -0.23
CA THR A 122 -2.33 14.81 -0.76
C THR A 122 -1.45 13.63 -1.20
N SER A 123 -1.38 12.57 -0.37
CA SER A 123 -0.70 11.31 -0.72
C SER A 123 -1.32 10.67 -1.97
N ASP A 124 -2.65 10.63 -2.08
CA ASP A 124 -3.36 10.08 -3.25
C ASP A 124 -2.93 10.77 -4.56
N LEU A 125 -2.81 12.09 -4.55
CA LEU A 125 -2.41 12.89 -5.70
C LEU A 125 -0.93 12.74 -6.10
N VAL A 126 -0.07 12.27 -5.20
CA VAL A 126 1.36 12.08 -5.45
C VAL A 126 1.67 10.74 -6.12
N ARG A 127 0.83 9.72 -5.91
CA ARG A 127 1.12 8.34 -6.33
C ARG A 127 1.32 8.19 -7.83
N LEU A 128 0.31 8.61 -8.60
CA LEU A 128 0.27 8.38 -10.04
C LEU A 128 1.32 9.21 -10.79
N PRO A 129 1.55 10.51 -10.49
CA PRO A 129 2.64 11.26 -11.13
C PRO A 129 4.03 10.62 -10.97
N LEU A 130 4.34 10.10 -9.76
CA LEU A 130 5.61 9.42 -9.51
C LEU A 130 5.73 8.12 -10.32
N LEU A 131 4.69 7.28 -10.30
CA LEU A 131 4.67 6.02 -11.03
C LEU A 131 4.70 6.24 -12.55
N LEU A 132 3.98 7.23 -13.07
CA LEU A 132 3.97 7.54 -14.49
C LEU A 132 5.34 8.03 -14.97
N LYS A 133 6.00 8.89 -14.20
CA LYS A 133 7.32 9.42 -14.59
C LYS A 133 8.46 8.43 -14.40
N TYR A 134 8.46 7.70 -13.29
CA TYR A 134 9.62 6.91 -12.86
C TYR A 134 9.37 5.41 -12.73
N GLY A 135 8.12 4.94 -12.78
CA GLY A 135 7.78 3.56 -12.48
C GLY A 135 8.14 3.16 -11.05
N GLY A 136 8.22 1.84 -10.85
CA GLY A 136 8.59 1.22 -9.58
C GLY A 136 7.37 0.90 -8.73
N ILE A 137 7.49 1.15 -7.44
CA ILE A 137 6.48 0.86 -6.43
C ILE A 137 6.07 2.16 -5.75
N TYR A 138 4.77 2.38 -5.61
CA TYR A 138 4.24 3.27 -4.59
C TYR A 138 3.67 2.44 -3.45
N ALA A 139 3.99 2.78 -2.21
CA ALA A 139 3.38 2.19 -1.03
C ALA A 139 3.01 3.25 0.01
N ASP A 140 1.96 3.00 0.79
CA ASP A 140 1.71 3.78 1.99
C ASP A 140 2.71 3.41 3.09
N VAL A 141 3.18 4.38 3.87
CA VAL A 141 4.11 4.14 5.00
C VAL A 141 3.53 3.22 6.10
N GLY A 142 2.21 3.07 6.14
CA GLY A 142 1.51 2.16 7.03
C GLY A 142 1.46 0.70 6.53
N LEU A 143 2.03 0.39 5.37
CA LEU A 143 2.13 -0.97 4.85
C LEU A 143 3.38 -1.66 5.40
N ILE A 144 3.18 -2.74 6.14
CA ILE A 144 4.24 -3.69 6.47
C ILE A 144 4.44 -4.59 5.25
N GLN A 145 5.65 -4.64 4.70
CA GLN A 145 5.99 -5.53 3.60
C GLN A 145 6.52 -6.85 4.13
N ILE A 146 5.91 -7.96 3.72
CA ILE A 146 6.28 -9.32 4.14
C ILE A 146 7.02 -10.03 3.01
N GLY A 147 6.40 -10.12 1.83
CA GLY A 147 6.96 -10.87 0.71
C GLY A 147 8.05 -10.12 -0.04
N ASP A 148 8.79 -10.83 -0.89
CA ASP A 148 9.92 -10.31 -1.66
C ASP A 148 9.45 -9.52 -2.89
N VAL A 149 9.53 -8.19 -2.84
CA VAL A 149 9.14 -7.35 -3.98
C VAL A 149 10.18 -7.33 -5.09
N ASP A 150 11.44 -7.65 -4.82
CA ASP A 150 12.45 -7.73 -5.88
C ASP A 150 12.19 -8.95 -6.75
N ARG A 151 11.94 -10.11 -6.13
CA ARG A 151 11.52 -11.31 -6.86
C ARG A 151 10.21 -11.07 -7.60
N LEU A 152 9.21 -10.48 -6.95
CA LEU A 152 7.92 -10.17 -7.59
C LEU A 152 8.11 -9.27 -8.82
N TRP A 153 8.90 -8.20 -8.70
CA TRP A 153 9.23 -7.31 -9.82
C TRP A 153 9.92 -8.07 -10.95
N ARG A 154 10.97 -8.85 -10.64
CA ARG A 154 11.76 -9.59 -11.66
C ARG A 154 10.98 -10.72 -12.35
N GLU A 155 9.95 -11.25 -11.73
CA GLU A 155 9.10 -12.29 -12.33
C GLU A 155 7.87 -11.71 -13.05
N THR A 156 7.49 -10.46 -12.76
CA THR A 156 6.27 -9.81 -13.28
C THR A 156 6.58 -8.50 -14.02
N VAL A 157 6.20 -7.35 -13.46
CA VAL A 157 6.24 -6.01 -14.09
C VAL A 157 7.62 -5.61 -14.62
N GLY A 158 8.68 -6.01 -13.94
CA GLY A 158 10.06 -5.74 -14.33
C GLY A 158 10.58 -6.64 -15.45
N ASN A 159 9.90 -7.74 -15.74
CA ASN A 159 10.29 -8.71 -16.76
C ASN A 159 9.65 -8.36 -18.11
N PRO A 160 10.43 -8.05 -19.16
CA PRO A 160 9.88 -7.77 -20.49
C PRO A 160 9.14 -8.97 -21.12
N ASP A 161 9.42 -10.20 -20.67
CA ASP A 161 8.76 -11.42 -21.16
C ASP A 161 7.48 -11.74 -20.37
N SER A 162 7.21 -11.02 -19.27
CA SER A 162 5.97 -11.16 -18.51
C SER A 162 4.86 -10.37 -19.17
N ARG A 163 3.65 -10.93 -19.18
CA ARG A 163 2.44 -10.23 -19.64
C ARG A 163 1.99 -9.11 -18.69
N PHE A 164 2.42 -9.14 -17.43
CA PHE A 164 1.90 -8.25 -16.38
C PHE A 164 2.55 -6.88 -16.44
N GLU A 165 1.72 -5.83 -16.43
CA GLU A 165 2.17 -4.44 -16.50
C GLU A 165 1.85 -3.63 -15.23
N VAL A 166 0.84 -4.07 -14.46
CA VAL A 166 0.38 -3.43 -13.23
C VAL A 166 0.21 -4.49 -12.15
N LEU A 167 0.55 -4.13 -10.91
CA LEU A 167 0.35 -4.98 -9.75
C LEU A 167 -0.18 -4.18 -8.56
N SER A 168 -1.19 -4.74 -7.89
CA SER A 168 -1.76 -4.24 -6.64
C SER A 168 -2.53 -5.36 -5.92
N TYR A 169 -3.08 -5.08 -4.73
CA TYR A 169 -4.12 -5.92 -4.14
C TYR A 169 -5.48 -5.60 -4.77
N ASN A 170 -6.30 -6.62 -4.98
CA ASN A 170 -7.69 -6.49 -5.43
C ASN A 170 -8.63 -6.83 -4.28
N ALA A 171 -9.43 -5.84 -3.85
CA ALA A 171 -10.38 -5.94 -2.75
C ALA A 171 -11.67 -6.72 -3.10
N GLY A 172 -11.86 -7.03 -4.39
CA GLY A 172 -12.93 -7.91 -4.87
C GLY A 172 -12.42 -9.30 -5.25
N ASP A 173 -13.33 -10.15 -5.72
CA ASP A 173 -12.97 -11.42 -6.34
C ASP A 173 -12.47 -11.24 -7.79
N ALA A 174 -12.26 -12.34 -8.51
CA ALA A 174 -11.82 -12.30 -9.91
C ALA A 174 -12.88 -11.74 -10.89
N ASN A 175 -14.12 -11.53 -10.45
CA ASN A 175 -15.23 -10.92 -11.19
C ASN A 175 -15.51 -9.48 -10.74
N GLU A 176 -14.85 -9.01 -9.69
CA GLU A 176 -14.95 -7.64 -9.20
C GLU A 176 -13.62 -6.90 -9.40
N ARG A 177 -13.69 -5.68 -9.95
CA ARG A 177 -12.52 -4.88 -10.30
C ARG A 177 -12.34 -3.78 -9.25
N SER A 178 -11.59 -4.06 -8.19
CA SER A 178 -11.44 -3.16 -7.03
C SER A 178 -9.99 -3.11 -6.57
N LEU A 179 -9.13 -2.45 -7.36
CA LEU A 179 -7.73 -2.29 -6.98
C LEU A 179 -7.57 -1.34 -5.80
N THR A 180 -6.77 -1.76 -4.84
CA THR A 180 -6.37 -0.90 -3.73
C THR A 180 -5.29 0.09 -4.18
N ASN A 181 -5.23 1.26 -3.53
CA ASN A 181 -4.31 2.35 -3.90
C ASN A 181 -3.12 2.52 -2.95
N TYR A 182 -2.98 1.68 -1.93
CA TYR A 182 -1.90 1.80 -0.93
C TYR A 182 -0.66 0.96 -1.27
N PHE A 183 -0.71 0.14 -2.32
CA PHE A 183 0.42 -0.57 -2.91
C PHE A 183 0.19 -0.69 -4.41
N LEU A 184 0.99 -0.01 -5.21
CA LEU A 184 0.88 0.02 -6.66
C LEU A 184 2.26 -0.22 -7.26
N MET A 185 2.35 -1.07 -8.26
CA MET A 185 3.60 -1.34 -8.97
C MET A 185 3.35 -1.30 -10.47
N SER A 186 4.17 -0.56 -11.20
CA SER A 186 4.13 -0.49 -12.66
C SER A 186 5.48 -0.05 -13.23
N ARG A 187 5.67 -0.24 -14.53
CA ARG A 187 6.68 0.53 -15.29
C ARG A 187 6.21 1.98 -15.47
N ARG A 188 7.11 2.85 -15.92
CA ARG A 188 6.77 4.23 -16.32
C ARG A 188 5.77 4.24 -17.48
N ASN A 189 5.03 5.33 -17.63
CA ASN A 189 4.04 5.54 -18.69
C ASN A 189 3.01 4.41 -18.81
N ASN A 190 2.59 3.81 -17.68
CA ASN A 190 1.62 2.73 -17.73
C ASN A 190 0.24 3.23 -18.20
N PRO A 191 -0.38 2.59 -19.23
CA PRO A 191 -1.60 3.10 -19.85
C PRO A 191 -2.83 3.09 -18.93
N LEU A 192 -2.93 2.14 -18.00
CA LEU A 192 -4.01 2.13 -17.02
C LEU A 192 -3.86 3.33 -16.09
N PHE A 193 -2.67 3.52 -15.51
CA PHE A 193 -2.41 4.61 -14.56
C PHE A 193 -2.48 5.99 -15.21
N GLU A 194 -2.15 6.12 -16.50
CA GLU A 194 -2.28 7.39 -17.23
C GLU A 194 -3.75 7.83 -17.29
N ARG A 195 -4.65 6.91 -17.62
CA ARG A 195 -6.10 7.15 -17.66
C ARG A 195 -6.67 7.40 -16.28
N CYS A 196 -6.24 6.64 -15.28
CA CYS A 196 -6.59 6.90 -13.88
C CYS A 196 -6.18 8.31 -13.47
N HIS A 197 -4.98 8.74 -13.83
CA HIS A 197 -4.48 10.08 -13.50
C HIS A 197 -5.30 11.19 -14.15
N ARG A 198 -5.59 11.06 -15.45
CA ARG A 198 -6.46 12.00 -16.20
C ARG A 198 -7.84 12.11 -15.57
N LEU A 199 -8.49 10.99 -15.25
CA LEU A 199 -9.81 10.99 -14.62
C LEU A 199 -9.76 11.57 -13.21
N LEU A 200 -8.75 11.23 -12.41
CA LEU A 200 -8.59 11.78 -11.06
C LEU A 200 -8.46 13.31 -11.10
N LEU A 201 -7.59 13.86 -11.97
CA LEU A 201 -7.45 15.31 -12.13
C LEU A 201 -8.76 15.97 -12.54
N LYS A 202 -9.52 15.33 -13.44
CA LYS A 202 -10.84 15.83 -13.85
C LYS A 202 -11.82 15.92 -12.69
N LEU A 203 -11.81 14.95 -11.78
CA LEU A 203 -12.67 14.98 -10.59
C LEU A 203 -12.28 16.10 -9.62
N TRP A 204 -11.00 16.46 -9.56
CA TRP A 204 -10.46 17.53 -8.70
C TRP A 204 -10.66 18.95 -9.26
N GLU A 205 -11.08 19.12 -10.51
CA GLU A 205 -11.31 20.46 -11.08
C GLU A 205 -12.29 21.28 -10.22
N GLY A 206 -11.82 22.45 -9.77
CA GLY A 206 -12.62 23.37 -8.95
C GLY A 206 -12.88 22.91 -7.51
N ARG A 207 -12.18 21.87 -7.01
CA ARG A 207 -12.38 21.31 -5.67
C ARG A 207 -11.18 21.47 -4.76
N THR A 208 -11.45 21.48 -3.46
CA THR A 208 -10.45 21.52 -2.37
C THR A 208 -10.55 20.31 -1.43
N SER A 209 -11.52 19.42 -1.62
CA SER A 209 -11.64 18.13 -0.92
C SER A 209 -12.27 17.10 -1.86
N THR A 210 -12.30 15.84 -1.44
CA THR A 210 -12.96 14.76 -2.18
C THR A 210 -14.47 14.70 -1.94
N ASP A 211 -15.01 15.56 -1.07
CA ASP A 211 -16.41 15.52 -0.67
C ASP A 211 -17.35 15.68 -1.89
N GLY A 212 -18.26 14.72 -2.04
CA GLY A 212 -19.20 14.66 -3.14
C GLY A 212 -18.60 14.34 -4.50
N MET A 213 -17.37 13.83 -4.59
CA MET A 213 -16.82 13.36 -5.87
C MET A 213 -17.57 12.14 -6.41
N HIS A 214 -18.15 11.30 -5.54
CA HIS A 214 -19.03 10.19 -5.92
C HIS A 214 -20.25 10.63 -6.74
N ARG A 215 -20.66 11.90 -6.64
CA ARG A 215 -21.77 12.47 -7.43
C ARG A 215 -21.37 12.89 -8.83
N SER A 216 -20.09 12.76 -9.19
CA SER A 216 -19.60 13.10 -10.52
C SER A 216 -20.34 12.27 -11.58
N PRO A 217 -20.87 12.89 -12.66
CA PRO A 217 -21.44 12.15 -13.77
C PRO A 217 -20.48 11.16 -14.43
N LEU A 218 -19.16 11.34 -14.24
CA LEU A 218 -18.13 10.42 -14.74
C LEU A 218 -18.04 9.11 -13.96
N LEU A 219 -18.61 9.04 -12.75
CA LEU A 219 -18.61 7.85 -11.90
C LEU A 219 -20.02 7.27 -11.69
N LYS A 220 -21.04 7.79 -12.37
CA LYS A 220 -22.47 7.45 -12.14
C LYS A 220 -22.82 5.97 -12.26
N GLU A 221 -22.05 5.22 -13.05
CA GLU A 221 -22.28 3.79 -13.29
C GLU A 221 -21.66 2.90 -12.21
N LEU A 222 -20.86 3.47 -11.30
CA LEU A 222 -20.25 2.71 -10.21
C LEU A 222 -21.15 2.66 -8.98
N PRO A 223 -21.27 1.49 -8.33
CA PRO A 223 -21.88 1.42 -7.02
C PRO A 223 -21.01 2.12 -5.98
N PHE A 224 -21.63 2.56 -4.89
CA PHE A 224 -20.88 3.04 -3.73
C PHE A 224 -20.08 1.90 -3.10
N LEU A 225 -18.94 2.26 -2.54
CA LEU A 225 -18.15 1.33 -1.75
C LEU A 225 -18.91 0.97 -0.47
N THR A 226 -19.09 -0.32 -0.27
CA THR A 226 -19.56 -0.89 0.99
C THR A 226 -18.34 -1.42 1.74
N GLY A 227 -18.00 -0.84 2.88
CA GLY A 227 -16.92 -1.34 3.72
C GLY A 227 -17.32 -2.58 4.52
N THR A 228 -16.54 -2.91 5.55
CA THR A 228 -16.82 -4.02 6.44
C THR A 228 -17.89 -3.65 7.47
N GLY A 229 -18.87 -4.53 7.67
CA GLY A 229 -19.95 -4.36 8.65
C GLY A 229 -21.19 -3.62 8.13
N ASN A 230 -22.12 -3.29 9.02
CA ASN A 230 -23.38 -2.64 8.67
C ASN A 230 -23.21 -1.11 8.57
N MET A 231 -22.53 -0.65 7.51
CA MET A 231 -22.39 0.78 7.23
C MET A 231 -23.73 1.39 6.80
N THR A 232 -24.01 2.60 7.27
CA THR A 232 -25.13 3.42 6.77
C THR A 232 -24.86 3.91 5.35
N GLU A 233 -25.91 4.27 4.61
CA GLU A 233 -25.76 4.84 3.26
C GLU A 233 -24.84 6.08 3.24
N GLN A 234 -24.97 6.94 4.26
CA GLN A 234 -24.11 8.11 4.41
C GLN A 234 -22.63 7.72 4.55
N GLN A 235 -22.34 6.70 5.37
CA GLN A 235 -20.98 6.21 5.53
C GLN A 235 -20.43 5.57 4.25
N CYS A 236 -21.26 4.88 3.46
CA CYS A 236 -20.85 4.37 2.14
C CYS A 236 -20.48 5.50 1.17
N ARG A 237 -21.25 6.61 1.18
CA ARG A 237 -20.95 7.79 0.35
C ARG A 237 -19.63 8.45 0.77
N GLU A 238 -19.44 8.65 2.07
CA GLU A 238 -18.20 9.21 2.62
C GLU A 238 -17.00 8.31 2.35
N LEU A 239 -17.14 6.99 2.49
CA LEU A 239 -16.10 6.02 2.14
C LEU A 239 -15.76 6.10 0.64
N THR A 240 -16.78 6.24 -0.22
CA THR A 240 -16.60 6.37 -1.68
C THR A 240 -15.81 7.63 -2.03
N ASP A 241 -16.10 8.77 -1.39
CA ASP A 241 -15.33 10.00 -1.54
C ASP A 241 -13.92 9.88 -0.95
N TYR A 242 -13.78 9.21 0.18
CA TYR A 242 -12.49 8.98 0.83
C TYR A 242 -11.55 8.12 -0.04
N ILE A 243 -12.08 7.08 -0.70
CA ILE A 243 -11.33 6.16 -1.59
C ILE A 243 -11.60 6.51 -3.06
N ILE A 244 -11.71 7.80 -3.39
CA ILE A 244 -12.06 8.20 -4.76
C ILE A 244 -11.05 7.71 -5.80
N GLN A 245 -9.76 7.61 -5.45
CA GLN A 245 -8.74 7.05 -6.35
C GLN A 245 -8.99 5.57 -6.67
N GLY A 246 -9.56 4.80 -5.73
CA GLY A 246 -10.00 3.43 -5.99
C GLY A 246 -11.14 3.38 -7.00
N GLN A 247 -12.16 4.22 -6.83
CA GLN A 247 -13.28 4.36 -7.77
C GLN A 247 -12.82 4.79 -9.18
N VAL A 248 -11.84 5.68 -9.26
CA VAL A 248 -11.19 6.06 -10.52
C VAL A 248 -10.56 4.84 -11.19
N MET A 249 -9.80 4.02 -10.46
CA MET A 249 -9.21 2.80 -11.02
C MET A 249 -10.29 1.80 -11.47
N THR A 250 -11.34 1.61 -10.68
CA THR A 250 -12.48 0.76 -11.07
C THR A 250 -13.16 1.24 -12.34
N MET A 251 -13.43 2.54 -12.48
CA MET A 251 -14.03 3.11 -13.70
C MET A 251 -13.15 2.83 -14.92
N VAL A 252 -11.85 3.10 -14.83
CA VAL A 252 -10.94 2.92 -15.97
C VAL A 252 -10.78 1.44 -16.34
N MET A 253 -10.71 0.54 -15.36
CA MET A 253 -10.69 -0.91 -15.59
C MET A 253 -11.98 -1.43 -16.22
N GLY A 254 -13.11 -0.78 -16.00
CA GLY A 254 -14.41 -1.13 -16.58
C GLY A 254 -14.76 -0.35 -17.86
N LEU A 255 -13.87 0.48 -18.38
CA LEU A 255 -14.14 1.37 -19.51
C LEU A 255 -13.71 0.75 -20.85
N VAL A 256 -14.55 0.91 -21.87
CA VAL A 256 -14.14 0.81 -23.28
C VAL A 256 -14.28 2.18 -23.93
N ASP A 257 -13.17 2.72 -24.43
CA ASP A 257 -13.08 4.03 -25.07
C ASP A 257 -12.41 3.87 -26.44
N GLU A 258 -13.21 3.89 -27.50
CA GLU A 258 -12.71 3.71 -28.89
C GLU A 258 -11.87 4.90 -29.37
N GLU A 259 -12.12 6.11 -28.87
CA GLU A 259 -11.36 7.31 -29.25
C GLU A 259 -9.95 7.29 -28.67
N ASP A 260 -9.81 6.71 -27.48
CA ASP A 260 -8.55 6.57 -26.73
C ASP A 260 -7.92 5.18 -26.90
N ASN A 261 -8.48 4.35 -27.81
CA ASN A 261 -8.09 2.97 -28.10
C ASN A 261 -7.88 2.14 -26.82
N TRP A 262 -8.86 2.18 -25.92
CA TRP A 262 -8.80 1.55 -24.61
C TRP A 262 -9.89 0.49 -24.44
N ASP A 263 -9.48 -0.70 -24.04
CA ASP A 263 -10.36 -1.77 -23.57
C ASP A 263 -9.88 -2.21 -22.18
N GLY A 264 -10.42 -1.56 -21.15
CA GLY A 264 -10.08 -1.80 -19.76
C GLY A 264 -10.33 -3.25 -19.33
N PRO A 265 -11.53 -3.83 -19.59
CA PRO A 265 -11.82 -5.20 -19.21
C PRO A 265 -10.84 -6.21 -19.83
N LYS A 266 -10.49 -6.03 -21.11
CA LYS A 266 -9.47 -6.85 -21.77
C LYS A 266 -8.09 -6.63 -21.17
N TYR A 267 -7.69 -5.37 -20.99
CA TYR A 267 -6.39 -5.04 -20.41
C TYR A 267 -6.21 -5.67 -19.02
N VAL A 268 -7.24 -5.65 -18.17
CA VAL A 268 -7.18 -6.28 -16.85
C VAL A 268 -7.00 -7.79 -16.96
N ALA A 269 -7.78 -8.46 -17.82
CA ALA A 269 -7.65 -9.90 -18.03
C ALA A 269 -6.23 -10.29 -18.49
N GLU A 270 -5.60 -9.44 -19.31
CA GLU A 270 -4.32 -9.71 -19.97
C GLU A 270 -3.08 -9.26 -19.19
N HIS A 271 -3.18 -8.18 -18.39
CA HIS A 271 -2.01 -7.45 -17.89
C HIS A 271 -2.02 -7.16 -16.38
N LEU A 272 -3.12 -7.39 -15.66
CA LEU A 272 -3.18 -7.13 -14.21
C LEU A 272 -2.67 -8.33 -13.40
N TYR A 273 -1.74 -8.06 -12.49
CA TYR A 273 -1.39 -8.96 -11.39
C TYR A 273 -2.10 -8.51 -10.12
N GLY A 274 -3.22 -9.15 -9.78
CA GLY A 274 -4.03 -8.77 -8.63
C GLY A 274 -3.93 -9.79 -7.52
N ILE A 275 -3.25 -9.42 -6.43
CA ILE A 275 -3.16 -10.25 -5.23
C ILE A 275 -4.49 -10.14 -4.49
N GLU A 276 -5.08 -11.27 -4.08
CA GLU A 276 -6.31 -11.27 -3.28
C GLU A 276 -6.08 -10.48 -1.97
N PHE A 277 -6.90 -9.47 -1.74
CA PHE A 277 -6.71 -8.46 -0.70
C PHE A 277 -6.75 -8.99 0.72
N MET A 278 -7.71 -9.86 1.04
CA MET A 278 -7.95 -10.33 2.40
C MET A 278 -6.76 -11.12 2.92
N GLN A 279 -6.37 -12.17 2.19
CA GLN A 279 -5.19 -12.96 2.51
C GLN A 279 -3.90 -12.16 2.28
N GLY A 280 -3.83 -11.40 1.19
CA GLY A 280 -2.61 -10.71 0.78
C GLY A 280 -2.20 -9.56 1.70
N SER A 281 -3.16 -8.89 2.36
CA SER A 281 -2.88 -7.65 3.10
C SER A 281 -3.73 -7.37 4.36
N GLN A 282 -4.74 -8.17 4.67
CA GLN A 282 -5.65 -7.96 5.81
C GLN A 282 -5.71 -9.13 6.79
N LEU A 283 -4.84 -10.13 6.64
CA LEU A 283 -5.02 -11.43 7.31
C LEU A 283 -5.08 -11.36 8.84
N ILE A 284 -4.36 -10.43 9.48
CA ILE A 284 -4.51 -10.20 10.93
C ILE A 284 -5.92 -9.73 11.27
N ASN A 285 -6.47 -8.78 10.52
CA ASN A 285 -7.82 -8.27 10.73
C ASN A 285 -8.84 -9.40 10.54
N ASP A 286 -8.69 -10.21 9.49
CA ASP A 286 -9.58 -11.35 9.24
C ASP A 286 -9.56 -12.36 10.41
N MET A 287 -8.37 -12.78 10.84
CA MET A 287 -8.18 -13.77 11.90
C MET A 287 -8.57 -13.28 13.30
N THR A 288 -8.67 -11.97 13.50
CA THR A 288 -9.19 -11.39 14.75
C THR A 288 -10.65 -10.96 14.65
N GLY A 289 -11.34 -11.23 13.53
CA GLY A 289 -12.73 -10.82 13.33
C GLY A 289 -12.88 -9.30 13.30
N TRP A 290 -11.87 -8.61 12.74
CA TRP A 290 -11.77 -7.17 12.66
C TRP A 290 -11.74 -6.49 14.05
N ASP A 291 -11.36 -7.21 15.11
CA ASP A 291 -11.16 -6.63 16.44
C ASP A 291 -9.72 -6.13 16.59
N GLY A 292 -9.55 -4.80 16.53
CA GLY A 292 -8.25 -4.15 16.71
C GLY A 292 -7.65 -4.29 18.11
N ARG A 293 -8.47 -4.32 19.16
CA ARG A 293 -8.00 -4.51 20.55
C ARG A 293 -7.48 -5.92 20.73
N LYS A 294 -8.23 -6.92 20.27
CA LYS A 294 -7.80 -8.32 20.27
C LYS A 294 -6.50 -8.51 19.50
N ALA A 295 -6.38 -7.92 18.32
CA ALA A 295 -5.15 -7.97 17.53
C ALA A 295 -3.96 -7.39 18.32
N PHE A 296 -4.14 -6.25 18.98
CA PHE A 296 -3.09 -5.63 19.79
C PHE A 296 -2.68 -6.49 20.99
N GLU A 297 -3.64 -7.05 21.71
CA GLU A 297 -3.39 -7.92 22.87
C GLU A 297 -2.62 -9.18 22.46
N LEU A 298 -3.07 -9.88 21.41
CA LEU A 298 -2.40 -11.08 20.88
C LEU A 298 -0.97 -10.77 20.43
N MET A 299 -0.77 -9.69 19.69
CA MET A 299 0.56 -9.28 19.21
C MET A 299 1.49 -8.83 20.35
N SER A 300 0.93 -8.41 21.49
CA SER A 300 1.68 -7.99 22.67
C SER A 300 2.06 -9.15 23.60
N LEU A 301 1.52 -10.35 23.40
CA LEU A 301 1.83 -11.50 24.24
C LEU A 301 3.32 -11.88 24.16
N PRO A 302 3.95 -12.23 25.29
CA PRO A 302 5.26 -12.85 25.27
C PRO A 302 5.18 -14.26 24.67
N LEU A 303 6.22 -14.67 23.95
CA LEU A 303 6.41 -16.08 23.58
C LEU A 303 6.57 -16.93 24.86
N PRO A 304 6.15 -18.22 24.84
CA PRO A 304 6.41 -19.13 25.95
C PRO A 304 7.91 -19.26 26.21
N LYS A 305 8.32 -19.39 27.48
CA LYS A 305 9.73 -19.69 27.79
C LYS A 305 10.06 -21.11 27.38
N GLU A 306 11.35 -21.40 27.30
CA GLU A 306 11.84 -22.75 27.03
C GLU A 306 11.25 -23.76 28.04
N GLY A 307 10.57 -24.78 27.53
CA GLY A 307 9.91 -25.82 28.34
C GLY A 307 8.51 -25.47 28.84
N GLU A 308 8.01 -24.25 28.63
CA GLU A 308 6.62 -23.87 28.95
C GLU A 308 5.67 -24.25 27.80
N ALA A 309 4.47 -24.70 28.15
CA ALA A 309 3.40 -24.93 27.18
C ALA A 309 2.75 -23.59 26.76
N GLU A 310 2.35 -23.48 25.49
CA GLU A 310 1.58 -22.34 25.00
C GLU A 310 0.20 -22.27 25.67
N THR A 311 -0.24 -21.06 26.04
CA THR A 311 -1.66 -20.78 26.33
C THR A 311 -2.49 -20.79 25.04
N ALA A 312 -3.82 -20.79 25.17
CA ALA A 312 -4.71 -20.71 24.01
C ALA A 312 -4.53 -19.41 23.22
N GLU A 313 -4.32 -18.29 23.90
CA GLU A 313 -4.09 -16.98 23.31
C GLU A 313 -2.71 -16.90 22.64
N GLN A 314 -1.67 -17.47 23.26
CA GLN A 314 -0.35 -17.58 22.65
C GLN A 314 -0.41 -18.42 21.37
N LYS A 315 -1.11 -19.56 21.41
CA LYS A 315 -1.33 -20.39 20.22
C LYS A 315 -2.04 -19.60 19.12
N GLN A 316 -3.07 -18.83 19.44
CA GLN A 316 -3.75 -17.98 18.46
C GLN A 316 -2.81 -16.90 17.88
N ALA A 317 -2.01 -16.24 18.73
CA ALA A 317 -1.04 -15.25 18.27
C ALA A 317 0.03 -15.86 17.35
N ARG A 318 0.52 -17.07 17.68
CA ARG A 318 1.41 -17.85 16.82
C ARG A 318 0.77 -18.14 15.46
N GLU A 319 -0.45 -18.66 15.46
CA GLU A 319 -1.19 -18.98 14.23
C GLU A 319 -1.36 -17.75 13.32
N ILE A 320 -1.63 -16.57 13.90
CA ILE A 320 -1.70 -15.31 13.15
C ILE A 320 -0.35 -14.95 12.53
N VAL A 321 0.74 -14.96 13.32
CA VAL A 321 2.08 -14.61 12.81
C VAL A 321 2.52 -15.59 11.73
N GLU A 322 2.39 -16.89 11.95
CA GLU A 322 2.71 -17.92 10.96
C GLU A 322 1.88 -17.77 9.68
N ALA A 323 0.57 -17.51 9.81
CA ALA A 323 -0.29 -17.31 8.66
C ALA A 323 0.10 -16.07 7.85
N CYS A 324 0.42 -14.95 8.50
CA CYS A 324 0.91 -13.75 7.81
C CYS A 324 2.24 -14.01 7.09
N LEU A 325 3.20 -14.66 7.75
CA LEU A 325 4.52 -14.94 7.18
C LEU A 325 4.48 -15.94 6.03
N THR A 326 3.49 -16.83 6.01
CA THR A 326 3.37 -17.87 4.97
C THR A 326 2.42 -17.50 3.84
N LYS A 327 1.36 -16.72 4.10
CA LYS A 327 0.28 -16.47 3.13
C LYS A 327 0.14 -15.00 2.70
N SER A 328 0.46 -14.05 3.56
CA SER A 328 0.30 -12.63 3.22
C SER A 328 1.52 -12.10 2.48
N PHE A 329 1.32 -11.12 1.59
CA PHE A 329 2.42 -10.43 0.92
C PHE A 329 2.78 -9.10 1.62
N GLY A 330 1.81 -8.51 2.31
CA GLY A 330 2.01 -7.40 3.22
C GLY A 330 0.94 -7.37 4.29
N PHE A 331 0.92 -6.32 5.10
CA PHE A 331 -0.15 -6.05 6.03
C PHE A 331 -0.39 -4.55 6.15
N LYS A 332 -1.61 -4.11 5.86
CA LYS A 332 -1.99 -2.69 5.86
C LYS A 332 -2.47 -2.25 7.24
N LEU A 333 -1.69 -1.41 7.91
CA LEU A 333 -2.10 -0.76 9.15
C LEU A 333 -3.05 0.40 8.86
N ALA A 334 -4.33 0.22 9.19
CA ALA A 334 -5.37 1.16 8.85
C ALA A 334 -5.50 2.28 9.93
N HIS A 335 -5.69 3.53 9.49
CA HIS A 335 -5.75 4.72 10.37
C HIS A 335 -6.73 5.81 9.87
N GLY A 336 -7.28 5.64 8.67
CA GLY A 336 -8.13 6.65 8.02
C GLY A 336 -9.59 6.47 8.38
N TYR A 337 -10.46 6.64 7.38
CA TYR A 337 -11.92 6.55 7.54
C TYR A 337 -12.40 5.28 8.26
N ILE A 338 -11.66 4.19 8.18
CA ILE A 338 -11.99 2.95 8.90
C ILE A 338 -12.20 3.14 10.41
N LEU A 339 -11.56 4.16 11.02
CA LEU A 339 -11.73 4.44 12.45
C LEU A 339 -13.12 4.97 12.78
N GLU A 340 -13.80 5.62 11.83
CA GLU A 340 -15.21 6.02 11.95
C GLU A 340 -16.16 4.82 11.94
N VAL A 341 -15.69 3.66 11.46
CA VAL A 341 -16.47 2.42 11.36
C VAL A 341 -16.12 1.45 12.48
N MET A 342 -14.84 1.34 12.84
CA MET A 342 -14.32 0.28 13.71
C MET A 342 -13.83 0.76 15.08
N ASN A 343 -13.87 2.07 15.36
CA ASN A 343 -13.32 2.76 16.55
C ASN A 343 -11.81 2.60 16.76
N VAL A 344 -11.26 1.38 16.76
CA VAL A 344 -9.84 1.08 16.99
C VAL A 344 -9.34 0.02 16.02
N THR A 345 -8.07 0.13 15.63
CA THR A 345 -7.37 -0.85 14.79
C THR A 345 -6.03 -1.21 15.44
N LEU A 346 -5.39 -2.29 15.00
CA LEU A 346 -4.01 -2.59 15.44
C LEU A 346 -3.06 -1.42 15.16
N GLY A 347 -3.22 -0.78 13.99
CA GLY A 347 -2.43 0.39 13.60
C GLY A 347 -2.58 1.56 14.58
N SER A 348 -3.82 1.95 14.88
CA SER A 348 -4.06 3.06 15.82
C SER A 348 -3.52 2.75 17.22
N LEU A 349 -3.64 1.51 17.69
CA LEU A 349 -3.13 1.12 19.00
C LEU A 349 -1.60 1.09 19.06
N TRP A 350 -0.91 0.63 18.00
CA TRP A 350 0.56 0.74 17.93
C TRP A 350 1.05 2.19 17.83
N ARG A 351 0.26 3.07 17.22
CA ARG A 351 0.54 4.51 17.20
C ARG A 351 0.41 5.14 18.59
N GLU A 352 -0.62 4.76 19.34
CA GLU A 352 -0.88 5.25 20.71
C GLU A 352 0.10 4.68 21.74
N ASN A 353 0.64 3.48 21.49
CA ASN A 353 1.55 2.77 22.40
C ASN A 353 2.92 2.62 21.76
N GLU A 354 3.69 3.71 21.67
CA GLU A 354 4.97 3.72 20.96
C GLU A 354 5.92 2.62 21.43
N GLY A 355 6.43 1.83 20.48
CA GLY A 355 7.38 0.74 20.75
C GLY A 355 6.74 -0.62 21.07
N SER A 356 5.44 -0.67 21.33
CA SER A 356 4.70 -1.93 21.56
C SER A 356 4.76 -2.90 20.37
N ASP A 357 4.92 -2.37 19.16
CA ASP A 357 5.04 -3.13 17.92
C ASP A 357 6.38 -3.88 17.77
N ASN A 358 7.33 -3.69 18.69
CA ASN A 358 8.69 -4.24 18.57
C ASN A 358 9.35 -4.54 19.93
N VAL A 359 8.59 -5.10 20.88
CA VAL A 359 9.13 -5.53 22.18
C VAL A 359 9.77 -6.91 22.05
N PRO A 360 11.09 -7.09 22.31
CA PRO A 360 11.75 -8.39 22.19
C PRO A 360 11.02 -9.52 22.92
N GLY A 361 10.87 -10.65 22.25
CA GLY A 361 10.19 -11.81 22.82
C GLY A 361 8.67 -11.74 22.79
N THR A 362 8.05 -10.82 22.04
CA THR A 362 6.60 -10.84 21.73
C THR A 362 6.31 -11.28 20.30
N TYR A 363 5.05 -11.64 20.03
CA TYR A 363 4.59 -11.97 18.67
C TYR A 363 4.73 -10.79 17.68
N ALA A 364 4.56 -9.55 18.14
CA ALA A 364 4.86 -8.36 17.35
C ALA A 364 6.32 -8.31 16.93
N HIS A 365 7.25 -8.55 17.86
CA HIS A 365 8.67 -8.55 17.53
C HIS A 365 9.05 -9.76 16.66
N TRP A 366 8.41 -10.92 16.83
CA TRP A 366 8.62 -12.04 15.91
C TRP A 366 8.24 -11.62 14.47
N LEU A 367 7.07 -11.03 14.27
CA LEU A 367 6.68 -10.49 12.96
C LEU A 367 7.70 -9.46 12.45
N ARG A 368 8.13 -8.50 13.29
CA ARG A 368 9.13 -7.48 12.92
C ARG A 368 10.48 -8.05 12.51
N HIS A 369 10.95 -9.07 13.21
CA HIS A 369 12.18 -9.78 12.84
C HIS A 369 11.97 -10.45 11.48
N ALA A 370 10.92 -11.26 11.36
CA ALA A 370 10.68 -12.07 10.18
C ALA A 370 10.53 -11.25 8.89
N ILE A 371 9.82 -10.11 8.93
CA ILE A 371 9.67 -9.26 7.74
C ILE A 371 11.01 -8.71 7.22
N VAL A 372 12.06 -8.62 8.04
CA VAL A 372 13.38 -8.16 7.59
C VAL A 372 14.23 -9.34 7.13
N HIS A 373 14.23 -10.43 7.90
CA HIS A 373 15.22 -11.48 7.75
C HIS A 373 14.75 -12.69 6.96
N TRP A 374 13.46 -12.85 6.71
CA TRP A 374 12.90 -14.05 6.08
C TRP A 374 12.18 -13.73 4.77
N SER A 375 12.00 -14.75 3.94
CA SER A 375 11.26 -14.66 2.69
C SER A 375 10.41 -15.91 2.47
N GLN A 376 9.29 -15.74 1.79
CA GLN A 376 8.41 -16.83 1.39
C GLN A 376 9.04 -17.62 0.23
N ASP A 377 8.85 -18.93 0.23
CA ASP A 377 9.32 -19.81 -0.86
C ASP A 377 8.53 -19.58 -2.16
N ALA A 378 7.29 -19.12 -2.05
CA ALA A 378 6.40 -18.81 -3.18
C ALA A 378 5.95 -17.34 -3.15
N LEU A 379 5.77 -16.77 -4.34
CA LEU A 379 5.09 -15.49 -4.51
C LEU A 379 3.56 -15.68 -4.40
N PRO A 380 2.82 -14.66 -3.93
CA PRO A 380 1.36 -14.72 -3.92
C PRO A 380 0.84 -14.84 -5.35
N PRO A 381 -0.11 -15.73 -5.65
CA PRO A 381 -0.65 -15.83 -7.01
C PRO A 381 -1.48 -14.59 -7.37
N THR A 382 -1.61 -14.31 -8.67
CA THR A 382 -2.65 -13.42 -9.17
C THR A 382 -4.00 -14.12 -9.19
N GLN A 383 -5.08 -13.37 -8.95
CA GLN A 383 -6.43 -13.81 -9.27
C GLN A 383 -6.57 -14.09 -10.79
N GLN A 384 -7.48 -15.00 -11.13
CA GLN A 384 -7.71 -15.46 -12.51
C GLN A 384 -8.73 -14.55 -13.21
N TYR A 385 -8.26 -13.45 -13.77
CA TYR A 385 -9.13 -12.48 -14.43
C TYR A 385 -9.61 -12.96 -15.79
N THR A 386 -10.91 -12.77 -16.04
CA THR A 386 -11.55 -12.89 -17.35
C THR A 386 -11.95 -11.52 -17.88
N VAL A 387 -12.21 -11.44 -19.19
CA VAL A 387 -12.80 -10.24 -19.80
C VAL A 387 -14.24 -10.13 -19.32
N LEU A 388 -14.56 -9.03 -18.64
CA LEU A 388 -15.91 -8.72 -18.16
C LEU A 388 -16.64 -7.79 -19.13
N GLU A 389 -17.95 -7.70 -18.98
CA GLU A 389 -18.71 -6.64 -19.65
C GLU A 389 -18.26 -5.26 -19.15
N PRO A 390 -18.10 -4.28 -20.05
CA PRO A 390 -17.73 -2.92 -19.67
C PRO A 390 -18.81 -2.28 -18.79
N ILE A 391 -18.37 -1.60 -17.74
CA ILE A 391 -19.18 -0.71 -16.91
C ILE A 391 -19.64 0.49 -17.74
N LYS A 392 -18.75 0.98 -18.61
CA LYS A 392 -19.01 2.12 -19.49
C LYS A 392 -18.41 1.89 -20.87
N ARG A 393 -19.14 2.29 -21.90
CA ARG A 393 -18.65 2.45 -23.28
C ARG A 393 -18.70 3.93 -23.65
N GLY A 394 -17.63 4.45 -24.22
CA GLY A 394 -17.52 5.84 -24.65
C GLY A 394 -16.36 6.58 -23.96
N PRO A 395 -16.18 7.87 -24.29
CA PRO A 395 -14.98 8.63 -23.91
C PRO A 395 -14.79 8.79 -22.41
N LEU A 396 -13.58 8.57 -21.90
CA LEU A 396 -13.24 8.59 -20.46
C LEU A 396 -13.80 9.81 -19.73
N LEU A 397 -13.61 10.99 -20.30
CA LEU A 397 -13.92 12.29 -19.67
C LEU A 397 -15.28 12.87 -20.08
N ARG A 398 -16.16 12.06 -20.69
CA ARG A 398 -17.54 12.43 -21.03
C ARG A 398 -18.55 11.51 -20.36
N LYS A 399 -19.79 11.98 -20.23
CA LYS A 399 -20.89 11.22 -19.62
C LYS A 399 -21.46 10.16 -20.56
N GLU A 400 -21.46 10.47 -21.85
CA GLU A 400 -21.98 9.68 -22.97
C GLU A 400 -20.82 9.10 -23.77
#